data_AF-A0A5C6U1M4-F1
#
_entry.id   AF-A0A5C6U1M4-F1
#
_cell.length_a   1.000
_cell.length_b   1.000
_cell.length_c   1.000
_cell.angle_alpha   90.00
_cell.angle_beta   90.00
_cell.angle_gamma   90.00
#
_symmetry.space_group_name_H-M   'P 1'
#
loop_
_entity.id
_entity.type
_entity.pdbx_description
1 polymer ?
#
loop_
_entity_poly.entity_id
_entity_poly.type
_entity_poly.pdbx_seq_one_letter_code
_entity_poly.pdbx_strand_id
1 'polypeptide(L)'
;MGTRNEASRPWRHGLALLLSMVLALAGCGGGEGGGATDPGTASGAATIGAAGGSVVHASGARVDVPTEALATDTTIRIAQDGSGAPALPEGLAAAGSVYALTPHGTAFAQSVTVKIPAPSVALQSNQVLRPAKAEVDGAWQLIGSTEAGGMLSTQVIDFSYFLPVTVSYLQPVLTAQPWKLETVNVTGCSPSACSQPAAGSVDLTLSINTSGLQLPTQCRPAPAGWPCNRAPPWAWCSRPVPTPIPPASPPHSTAPA
;
A
#
# COMPACT_ATOMS: atom_id res chain seq x y z
N MET A 1 7.15 56.69 3.01
CA MET A 1 6.56 57.92 2.44
C MET A 1 6.82 57.86 0.93
N GLY A 2 5.77 57.92 0.09
CA GLY A 2 5.84 57.76 -1.38
C GLY A 2 5.33 56.40 -1.87
N THR A 3 4.02 56.13 -1.86
CA THR A 3 3.01 56.33 -2.93
C THR A 3 2.93 55.18 -3.95
N ARG A 4 1.70 54.65 -4.03
CA ARG A 4 1.12 53.64 -4.94
C ARG A 4 1.19 54.10 -6.40
N ASN A 5 0.92 53.20 -7.35
CA ASN A 5 0.16 53.35 -8.62
C ASN A 5 0.22 52.00 -9.36
N GLU A 6 -0.83 51.17 -9.37
CA GLU A 6 -1.98 51.16 -10.31
C GLU A 6 -1.63 50.87 -11.79
N ALA A 7 -2.11 49.74 -12.32
CA ALA A 7 -2.61 49.63 -13.70
C ALA A 7 -3.41 48.32 -13.88
N SER A 8 -4.71 48.41 -13.69
CA SER A 8 -5.72 47.45 -14.13
C SER A 8 -5.95 47.58 -15.65
N ARG A 9 -6.09 46.46 -16.36
CA ARG A 9 -6.62 46.45 -17.75
C ARG A 9 -7.74 45.41 -17.88
N PRO A 10 -9.00 45.83 -17.95
CA PRO A 10 -10.13 44.98 -18.34
C PRO A 10 -10.28 44.95 -19.87
N TRP A 11 -10.09 43.80 -20.50
CA TRP A 11 -10.37 43.61 -21.93
C TRP A 11 -11.82 43.16 -22.13
N ARG A 12 -12.65 44.09 -22.59
CA ARG A 12 -14.06 43.87 -22.93
C ARG A 12 -14.20 43.35 -24.36
N HIS A 13 -15.01 42.30 -24.49
CA HIS A 13 -16.02 42.02 -25.52
C HIS A 13 -15.71 42.38 -26.98
N GLY A 14 -15.34 41.36 -27.76
CA GLY A 14 -15.61 41.30 -29.20
C GLY A 14 -16.79 40.35 -29.45
N LEU A 15 -17.92 40.92 -29.85
CA LEU A 15 -19.19 40.26 -30.16
C LEU A 15 -19.52 40.54 -31.63
N ALA A 16 -19.49 39.52 -32.50
CA ALA A 16 -20.15 39.49 -33.83
C ALA A 16 -19.89 38.09 -34.48
N LEU A 17 -20.79 37.10 -34.45
CA LEU A 17 -22.02 36.87 -35.26
C LEU A 17 -21.74 36.43 -36.72
N LEU A 18 -21.86 35.11 -36.97
CA LEU A 18 -22.04 34.40 -38.27
C LEU A 18 -22.48 32.96 -37.90
N LEU A 19 -23.77 32.62 -37.77
CA LEU A 19 -24.83 32.37 -38.76
C LEU A 19 -24.61 31.11 -39.66
N SER A 20 -25.37 30.05 -39.29
CA SER A 20 -26.03 29.02 -40.12
C SER A 20 -25.34 27.71 -40.58
N MET A 21 -26.13 26.62 -40.40
CA MET A 21 -26.24 25.38 -41.21
C MET A 21 -25.21 24.28 -40.90
N VAL A 22 -25.52 23.07 -40.40
CA VAL A 22 -26.43 21.98 -40.86
C VAL A 22 -26.62 21.01 -39.66
N LEU A 23 -27.81 20.86 -39.05
CA LEU A 23 -28.88 19.86 -39.30
C LEU A 23 -28.48 18.37 -39.41
N ALA A 24 -28.98 17.58 -38.44
CA ALA A 24 -29.27 16.13 -38.45
C ALA A 24 -28.16 15.13 -38.06
N LEU A 25 -28.16 14.73 -36.78
CA LEU A 25 -28.24 13.32 -36.37
C LEU A 25 -28.97 13.23 -35.01
N ALA A 26 -30.28 13.05 -35.10
CA ALA A 26 -31.07 12.48 -34.02
C ALA A 26 -30.69 10.99 -33.90
N GLY A 27 -30.09 10.62 -32.78
CA GLY A 27 -29.77 9.24 -32.41
C GLY A 27 -30.17 8.99 -30.96
N CYS A 28 -31.46 9.19 -30.66
CA CYS A 28 -32.08 8.69 -29.43
C CYS A 28 -32.48 7.24 -29.69
N GLY A 29 -31.70 6.29 -29.17
CA GLY A 29 -32.00 4.87 -29.19
C GLY A 29 -32.22 4.38 -27.77
N GLY A 30 -33.47 4.42 -27.32
CA GLY A 30 -33.93 3.82 -26.07
C GLY A 30 -34.11 2.30 -26.21
N GLY A 31 -33.80 1.59 -25.13
CA GLY A 31 -33.96 0.15 -25.02
C GLY A 31 -34.18 -0.25 -23.57
N GLU A 32 -35.38 0.00 -23.05
CA GLU A 32 -35.84 -0.57 -21.79
C GLU A 32 -36.20 -2.04 -21.98
N GLY A 33 -35.22 -2.91 -21.70
CA GLY A 33 -35.43 -4.34 -21.50
C GLY A 33 -35.38 -4.68 -20.02
N GLY A 34 -36.54 -4.68 -19.36
CA GLY A 34 -36.69 -5.20 -18.00
C GLY A 34 -36.52 -6.72 -17.99
N GLY A 35 -35.30 -7.18 -17.76
CA GLY A 35 -34.99 -8.54 -17.32
C GLY A 35 -34.32 -8.44 -15.96
N ALA A 36 -34.82 -9.19 -14.98
CA ALA A 36 -34.26 -9.24 -13.63
C ALA A 36 -32.75 -9.55 -13.70
N THR A 37 -31.91 -8.55 -13.45
CA THR A 37 -30.48 -8.76 -13.25
C THR A 37 -30.30 -9.42 -11.89
N ASP A 38 -30.03 -10.72 -11.94
CA ASP A 38 -29.02 -11.35 -11.07
C ASP A 38 -27.86 -10.34 -10.87
N PRO A 39 -27.26 -10.15 -9.68
CA PRO A 39 -26.10 -9.28 -9.52
C PRO A 39 -24.87 -9.82 -10.27
N GLY A 40 -24.95 -9.80 -11.59
CA GLY A 40 -23.89 -10.04 -12.55
C GLY A 40 -23.09 -8.77 -12.73
N THR A 41 -21.86 -8.82 -12.24
CA THR A 41 -20.79 -7.85 -12.42
C THR A 41 -20.79 -7.18 -13.79
N ALA A 42 -20.79 -5.84 -13.81
CA ALA A 42 -20.80 -5.02 -15.02
C ALA A 42 -19.51 -5.15 -15.86
N SER A 43 -19.47 -6.09 -16.81
CA SER A 43 -18.34 -6.33 -17.71
C SER A 43 -18.07 -5.16 -18.68
N GLY A 44 -16.78 -4.86 -18.94
CA GLY A 44 -16.35 -3.97 -20.03
C GLY A 44 -15.83 -4.79 -21.19
N ALA A 45 -16.22 -4.49 -22.44
CA ALA A 45 -15.77 -5.22 -23.62
C ALA A 45 -15.65 -4.31 -24.86
N ALA A 46 -14.68 -4.61 -25.73
CA ALA A 46 -14.56 -4.00 -27.07
C ALA A 46 -13.79 -4.93 -28.02
N THR A 47 -14.08 -4.83 -29.32
CA THR A 47 -13.28 -5.48 -30.37
C THR A 47 -12.16 -4.55 -30.79
N ILE A 48 -10.91 -5.01 -30.63
CA ILE A 48 -9.69 -4.26 -30.89
C ILE A 48 -8.90 -4.97 -31.99
N GLY A 49 -8.51 -4.23 -33.02
CA GLY A 49 -7.67 -4.70 -34.13
C GLY A 49 -6.28 -4.07 -34.13
N ALA A 50 -5.60 -4.09 -35.28
CA ALA A 50 -4.24 -3.58 -35.44
C ALA A 50 -4.08 -2.08 -35.10
N ALA A 51 -5.14 -1.28 -35.21
CA ALA A 51 -5.09 0.12 -34.80
C ALA A 51 -4.79 0.32 -33.30
N GLY A 52 -4.99 -0.72 -32.47
CA GLY A 52 -4.95 -0.63 -31.02
C GLY A 52 -6.24 0.00 -30.45
N GLY A 53 -6.24 0.28 -29.16
CA GLY A 53 -7.37 0.91 -28.49
C GLY A 53 -7.39 0.63 -26.98
N SER A 54 -8.54 0.89 -26.35
CA SER A 54 -8.70 0.69 -24.92
C SER A 54 -10.04 0.03 -24.57
N VAL A 55 -10.04 -0.75 -23.50
CA VAL A 55 -11.24 -1.29 -22.86
C VAL A 55 -11.30 -0.78 -21.42
N VAL A 56 -12.47 -0.32 -20.98
CA VAL A 56 -12.70 0.17 -19.61
C VAL A 56 -13.87 -0.60 -19.00
N HIS A 57 -13.69 -1.03 -17.75
CA HIS A 57 -14.70 -1.68 -16.92
C HIS A 57 -15.35 -0.68 -15.96
N ALA A 58 -16.58 -0.96 -15.50
CA ALA A 58 -17.30 -0.07 -14.59
C ALA A 58 -16.57 0.19 -13.25
N SER A 59 -15.74 -0.75 -12.80
CA SER A 59 -14.91 -0.57 -11.60
C SER A 59 -13.66 0.29 -11.81
N GLY A 60 -13.42 0.79 -13.03
CA GLY A 60 -12.24 1.59 -13.37
C GLY A 60 -11.06 0.78 -13.91
N ALA A 61 -11.12 -0.55 -13.87
CA ALA A 61 -10.10 -1.39 -14.53
C ALA A 61 -10.05 -1.09 -16.04
N ARG A 62 -8.84 -1.07 -16.59
CA ARG A 62 -8.59 -0.66 -17.97
C ARG A 62 -7.50 -1.50 -18.60
N VAL A 63 -7.67 -1.74 -19.89
CA VAL A 63 -6.64 -2.32 -20.77
C VAL A 63 -6.36 -1.33 -21.88
N ASP A 64 -5.09 -1.11 -22.17
CA ASP A 64 -4.59 -0.32 -23.28
C ASP A 64 -3.75 -1.19 -24.20
N VAL A 65 -4.23 -1.33 -25.43
CA VAL A 65 -3.59 -2.11 -26.48
C VAL A 65 -2.93 -1.12 -27.45
N PRO A 66 -1.59 -1.13 -27.58
CA PRO A 66 -0.94 -0.27 -28.55
C PRO A 66 -1.21 -0.74 -29.99
N THR A 67 -0.95 0.15 -30.95
CA THR A 67 -1.03 -0.16 -32.37
C THR A 67 -0.08 -1.32 -32.73
N GLU A 68 -0.51 -2.19 -33.62
CA GLU A 68 0.17 -3.42 -34.05
C GLU A 68 0.41 -4.47 -32.94
N ALA A 69 -0.19 -4.31 -31.74
CA ALA A 69 -0.11 -5.35 -30.71
C ALA A 69 -0.93 -6.59 -31.08
N LEU A 70 -2.00 -6.42 -31.87
CA LEU A 70 -2.87 -7.46 -32.39
C LEU A 70 -2.86 -7.44 -33.91
N ALA A 71 -2.67 -8.60 -34.53
CA ALA A 71 -2.75 -8.75 -35.99
C ALA A 71 -4.19 -8.97 -36.50
N THR A 72 -5.12 -9.32 -35.61
CA THR A 72 -6.50 -9.67 -35.94
C THR A 72 -7.44 -9.08 -34.91
N ASP A 73 -8.62 -8.66 -35.38
CA ASP A 73 -9.69 -8.14 -34.53
C ASP A 73 -10.04 -9.15 -33.43
N THR A 74 -9.84 -8.73 -32.19
CA THR A 74 -10.04 -9.57 -31.00
C THR A 74 -10.99 -8.87 -30.05
N THR A 75 -12.07 -9.56 -29.66
CA THR A 75 -12.99 -9.06 -28.62
C THR A 75 -12.36 -9.24 -27.25
N ILE A 76 -11.85 -8.14 -26.70
CA ILE A 76 -11.25 -8.08 -25.38
C ILE A 76 -12.34 -7.76 -24.36
N ARG A 77 -12.35 -8.50 -23.25
CA ARG A 77 -13.29 -8.30 -22.15
C ARG A 77 -12.60 -8.31 -20.80
N ILE A 78 -13.04 -7.40 -19.93
CA ILE A 78 -12.67 -7.28 -18.52
C ILE A 78 -13.90 -7.66 -17.69
N ALA A 79 -13.76 -8.61 -16.77
CA ALA A 79 -14.78 -8.95 -15.79
C ALA A 79 -14.17 -9.02 -14.38
N GLN A 80 -14.87 -8.55 -13.35
CA GLN A 80 -14.54 -8.92 -11.97
C GLN A 80 -15.13 -10.30 -11.66
N ASP A 81 -14.41 -11.32 -12.07
CA ASP A 81 -14.78 -12.72 -11.87
C ASP A 81 -13.52 -13.53 -11.57
N GLY A 82 -13.59 -14.33 -10.51
CA GLY A 82 -12.54 -15.27 -10.11
C GLY A 82 -12.87 -16.72 -10.45
N SER A 83 -13.98 -16.99 -11.13
CA SER A 83 -14.34 -18.34 -11.56
C SER A 83 -13.24 -18.89 -12.49
N GLY A 84 -12.72 -20.08 -12.14
CA GLY A 84 -11.61 -20.71 -12.86
C GLY A 84 -10.21 -20.18 -12.52
N ALA A 85 -10.09 -19.13 -11.70
CA ALA A 85 -8.79 -18.70 -11.21
C ALA A 85 -8.21 -19.73 -10.20
N PRO A 86 -6.89 -19.99 -10.21
CA PRO A 86 -6.27 -20.91 -9.28
C PRO A 86 -6.31 -20.38 -7.84
N ALA A 87 -6.17 -21.28 -6.86
CA ALA A 87 -6.08 -20.89 -5.46
C ALA A 87 -4.83 -20.02 -5.20
N LEU A 88 -4.98 -19.01 -4.34
CA LEU A 88 -3.88 -18.12 -3.99
C LEU A 88 -2.85 -18.88 -3.11
N PRO A 89 -1.54 -18.83 -3.41
CA PRO A 89 -0.53 -19.52 -2.61
C PRO A 89 -0.36 -18.86 -1.25
N GLU A 90 0.18 -19.62 -0.29
CA GLU A 90 0.56 -19.09 1.02
C GLU A 90 1.55 -17.91 0.87
N GLY A 91 1.38 -16.89 1.71
CA GLY A 91 2.22 -15.68 1.71
C GLY A 91 1.73 -14.56 0.79
N LEU A 92 0.73 -14.80 -0.07
CA LEU A 92 -0.04 -13.76 -0.74
C LEU A 92 -1.40 -13.62 -0.07
N ALA A 93 -1.81 -12.38 0.20
CA ALA A 93 -3.16 -12.08 0.67
C ALA A 93 -3.89 -11.22 -0.36
N ALA A 94 -5.10 -11.65 -0.73
CA ALA A 94 -5.95 -10.88 -1.64
C ALA A 94 -6.29 -9.52 -1.01
N ALA A 95 -6.13 -8.44 -1.78
CA ALA A 95 -6.42 -7.08 -1.35
C ALA A 95 -7.69 -6.52 -2.01
N GLY A 96 -8.22 -7.18 -3.04
CA GLY A 96 -9.38 -6.73 -3.81
C GLY A 96 -9.96 -7.82 -4.70
N SER A 97 -10.74 -7.42 -5.72
CA SER A 97 -11.39 -8.35 -6.66
C SER A 97 -10.41 -8.97 -7.64
N VAL A 98 -10.67 -10.22 -8.03
CA VAL A 98 -10.03 -10.85 -9.20
C VAL A 98 -10.63 -10.25 -10.46
N TYR A 99 -9.77 -9.99 -11.46
CA TYR A 99 -10.13 -9.52 -12.79
C TYR A 99 -9.75 -10.57 -13.82
N ALA A 100 -10.73 -11.08 -14.55
CA ALA A 100 -10.51 -11.95 -15.71
C ALA A 100 -10.41 -11.09 -16.97
N LEU A 101 -9.23 -11.10 -17.61
CA LEU A 101 -9.03 -10.54 -18.94
C LEU A 101 -9.15 -11.65 -19.98
N THR A 102 -10.13 -11.54 -20.86
CA THR A 102 -10.45 -12.56 -21.86
C THR A 102 -10.34 -12.03 -23.29
N PRO A 103 -9.95 -12.86 -24.27
CA PRO A 103 -9.64 -14.29 -24.15
C PRO A 103 -8.33 -14.56 -23.39
N HIS A 104 -8.31 -15.59 -22.55
CA HIS A 104 -7.08 -16.00 -21.86
C HIS A 104 -6.05 -16.53 -22.87
N GLY A 105 -4.77 -16.33 -22.57
CA GLY A 105 -3.67 -16.73 -23.45
C GLY A 105 -3.57 -15.94 -24.76
N THR A 106 -4.35 -14.87 -24.94
CA THR A 106 -4.21 -13.98 -26.10
C THR A 106 -2.80 -13.43 -26.13
N ALA A 107 -1.99 -13.80 -27.13
CA ALA A 107 -0.61 -13.33 -27.27
C ALA A 107 -0.57 -11.99 -28.03
N PHE A 108 0.21 -11.04 -27.51
CA PHE A 108 0.42 -9.73 -28.13
C PHE A 108 1.82 -9.61 -28.73
N ALA A 109 1.92 -8.99 -29.91
CA ALA A 109 3.21 -8.67 -30.53
C ALA A 109 3.95 -7.53 -29.80
N GLN A 110 3.22 -6.74 -29.01
CA GLN A 110 3.73 -5.67 -28.17
C GLN A 110 3.11 -5.76 -26.78
N SER A 111 3.80 -5.26 -25.76
CA SER A 111 3.26 -5.25 -24.40
C SER A 111 2.01 -4.37 -24.30
N VAL A 112 0.94 -4.91 -23.75
CA VAL A 112 -0.29 -4.18 -23.43
C VAL A 112 -0.23 -3.66 -21.99
N THR A 113 -0.81 -2.49 -21.74
CA THR A 113 -0.87 -1.94 -20.38
C THR A 113 -2.18 -2.37 -19.72
N VAL A 114 -2.08 -3.04 -18.57
CA VAL A 114 -3.21 -3.42 -17.73
C VAL A 114 -3.20 -2.53 -16.49
N LYS A 115 -4.35 -1.94 -16.17
CA LYS A 115 -4.57 -1.12 -14.98
C LYS A 115 -5.73 -1.69 -14.19
N ILE A 116 -5.49 -2.05 -12.94
CA ILE A 116 -6.55 -2.45 -12.00
C ILE A 116 -6.61 -1.46 -10.84
N PRO A 117 -7.79 -1.17 -10.28
CA PRO A 117 -7.92 -0.33 -9.10
C PRO A 117 -7.05 -0.83 -7.95
N ALA A 118 -6.30 0.08 -7.35
CA ALA A 118 -5.60 -0.16 -6.10
C ALA A 118 -6.64 -0.11 -4.97
N PRO A 119 -6.94 -1.23 -4.28
CA PRO A 119 -7.89 -1.22 -3.17
C PRO A 119 -7.36 -0.37 -2.01
N SER A 120 -8.29 0.32 -1.33
CA SER A 120 -7.96 1.05 -0.11
C SER A 120 -7.81 0.07 1.05
N VAL A 121 -6.57 -0.37 1.29
CA VAL A 121 -6.22 -1.29 2.39
C VAL A 121 -5.17 -0.65 3.30
N ALA A 122 -5.30 -0.88 4.61
CA ALA A 122 -4.29 -0.45 5.56
C ALA A 122 -3.06 -1.37 5.45
N LEU A 123 -1.98 -0.86 4.88
CA LEU A 123 -0.72 -1.59 4.77
C LEU A 123 0.12 -1.42 6.02
N GLN A 124 0.74 -2.51 6.48
CA GLN A 124 1.81 -2.44 7.46
C GLN A 124 3.06 -1.80 6.83
N SER A 125 3.97 -1.31 7.68
CA SER A 125 5.24 -0.71 7.22
C SER A 125 6.16 -1.70 6.50
N ASN A 126 5.84 -3.00 6.52
CA ASN A 126 6.54 -4.07 5.80
C ASN A 126 5.71 -4.66 4.66
N GLN A 127 4.64 -3.97 4.22
CA GLN A 127 3.75 -4.43 3.17
C GLN A 127 3.73 -3.46 2.01
N VAL A 128 3.55 -4.02 0.81
CA VAL A 128 3.27 -3.26 -0.42
C VAL A 128 2.12 -3.91 -1.17
N LEU A 129 1.36 -3.08 -1.87
CA LEU A 129 0.34 -3.54 -2.80
C LEU A 129 0.97 -3.85 -4.15
N ARG A 130 0.64 -5.00 -4.75
CA ARG A 130 1.15 -5.45 -6.05
C ARG A 130 0.06 -6.20 -6.81
N PRO A 131 0.01 -6.15 -8.14
CA PRO A 131 -0.77 -7.08 -8.91
C PRO A 131 -0.06 -8.44 -8.97
N ALA A 132 -0.82 -9.51 -8.82
CA ALA A 132 -0.45 -10.86 -9.20
C ALA A 132 -1.19 -11.24 -10.48
N LYS A 133 -0.56 -12.05 -11.32
CA LYS A 133 -1.13 -12.65 -12.54
C LYS A 133 -1.13 -14.17 -12.41
N ALA A 134 -2.16 -14.85 -12.90
CA ALA A 134 -2.20 -16.30 -12.96
C ALA A 134 -2.76 -16.80 -14.28
N GLU A 135 -2.15 -17.84 -14.83
CA GLU A 135 -2.68 -18.59 -15.97
C GLU A 135 -3.88 -19.45 -15.59
N VAL A 136 -4.68 -19.81 -16.59
CA VAL A 136 -5.69 -20.88 -16.44
C VAL A 136 -4.94 -22.14 -16.00
N ASP A 137 -5.31 -22.67 -14.84
CA ASP A 137 -4.64 -23.80 -14.17
C ASP A 137 -3.17 -23.56 -13.75
N GLY A 138 -2.72 -22.30 -13.76
CA GLY A 138 -1.36 -21.91 -13.38
C GLY A 138 -1.18 -21.59 -11.90
N ALA A 139 0.01 -21.08 -11.56
CA ALA A 139 0.28 -20.48 -10.26
C ALA A 139 0.23 -18.95 -10.35
N TRP A 140 -0.16 -18.30 -9.26
CA TRP A 140 -0.05 -16.85 -9.15
C TRP A 140 1.41 -16.41 -9.14
N GLN A 141 1.71 -15.41 -9.97
CA GLN A 141 3.02 -14.79 -10.08
C GLN A 141 2.90 -13.30 -9.77
N LEU A 142 3.78 -12.78 -8.91
CA LEU A 142 3.90 -11.35 -8.70
C LEU A 142 4.54 -10.71 -9.93
N ILE A 143 3.88 -9.68 -10.46
CA ILE A 143 4.40 -8.93 -11.62
C ILE A 143 4.85 -7.53 -11.19
N GLY A 144 5.73 -6.94 -12.00
CA GLY A 144 6.17 -5.56 -11.80
C GLY A 144 5.02 -4.59 -12.03
N SER A 145 4.90 -3.57 -11.20
CA SER A 145 3.86 -2.56 -11.36
C SER A 145 4.29 -1.20 -10.86
N THR A 146 3.64 -0.17 -11.39
CA THR A 146 3.64 1.18 -10.83
C THR A 146 2.27 1.46 -10.23
N GLU A 147 2.25 2.07 -9.05
CA GLU A 147 1.02 2.57 -8.44
C GLU A 147 0.92 4.07 -8.70
N ALA A 148 -0.11 4.50 -9.40
CA ALA A 148 -0.35 5.91 -9.71
C ALA A 148 -1.85 6.18 -9.87
N GLY A 149 -2.34 7.27 -9.26
CA GLY A 149 -3.73 7.69 -9.40
C GLY A 149 -4.74 6.65 -8.91
N GLY A 150 -4.41 5.87 -7.88
CA GLY A 150 -5.28 4.81 -7.34
C GLY A 150 -5.37 3.57 -8.23
N MET A 151 -4.42 3.36 -9.14
CA MET A 151 -4.36 2.21 -10.03
C MET A 151 -3.02 1.49 -9.92
N LEU A 152 -3.04 0.16 -9.91
CA LEU A 152 -1.88 -0.68 -10.16
C LEU A 152 -1.75 -0.88 -11.68
N SER A 153 -0.70 -0.33 -12.27
CA SER A 153 -0.41 -0.41 -13.70
C SER A 153 0.73 -1.38 -13.97
N THR A 154 0.55 -2.28 -14.93
CA THR A 154 1.54 -3.27 -15.33
C THR A 154 1.53 -3.48 -16.85
N GLN A 155 2.61 -4.03 -17.39
CA GLN A 155 2.73 -4.39 -18.80
C GLN A 155 2.77 -5.90 -18.92
N VAL A 156 1.96 -6.45 -19.84
CA VAL A 156 1.90 -7.90 -20.10
C VAL A 156 1.94 -8.16 -21.59
N ILE A 157 2.35 -9.38 -21.96
CA ILE A 157 2.35 -9.85 -23.36
C ILE A 157 1.22 -10.84 -23.63
N ASP A 158 0.44 -11.17 -22.59
CA ASP A 158 -0.70 -12.06 -22.70
C ASP A 158 -1.75 -11.81 -21.59
N PHE A 159 -2.99 -12.18 -21.87
CA PHE A 159 -4.11 -12.02 -20.94
C PHE A 159 -4.40 -13.26 -20.11
N SER A 160 -4.78 -13.00 -18.86
CA SER A 160 -5.12 -14.04 -17.90
C SER A 160 -5.88 -13.44 -16.71
N TYR A 161 -5.81 -14.06 -15.53
CA TYR A 161 -6.34 -13.50 -14.29
C TYR A 161 -5.39 -12.51 -13.65
N PHE A 162 -5.94 -11.45 -13.05
CA PHE A 162 -5.21 -10.43 -12.30
C PHE A 162 -5.86 -10.19 -10.94
N LEU A 163 -5.05 -10.04 -9.90
CA LEU A 163 -5.54 -9.81 -8.54
C LEU A 163 -4.61 -8.81 -7.82
N PRO A 164 -5.15 -7.73 -7.22
CA PRO A 164 -4.36 -6.94 -6.29
C PRO A 164 -4.12 -7.75 -5.02
N VAL A 165 -2.85 -7.89 -4.63
CA VAL A 165 -2.41 -8.62 -3.44
C VAL A 165 -1.54 -7.75 -2.55
N THR A 166 -1.57 -8.00 -1.24
CA THR A 166 -0.55 -7.47 -0.33
C THR A 166 0.62 -8.44 -0.26
N VAL A 167 1.82 -7.89 -0.36
CA VAL A 167 3.08 -8.64 -0.27
C VAL A 167 3.81 -8.15 0.95
N SER A 168 4.06 -9.06 1.90
CA SER A 168 4.88 -8.79 3.07
C SER A 168 6.34 -9.06 2.74
N TYR A 169 7.21 -8.10 3.00
CA TYR A 169 8.65 -8.31 3.02
C TYR A 169 9.13 -8.47 4.45
N LEU A 170 10.21 -9.24 4.61
CA LEU A 170 10.95 -9.23 5.86
C LEU A 170 11.52 -7.83 6.02
N GLN A 171 10.99 -7.07 6.97
CA GLN A 171 11.71 -5.90 7.43
C GLN A 171 13.05 -6.38 7.94
N PRO A 172 14.17 -5.73 7.56
CA PRO A 172 15.37 -5.89 8.35
C PRO A 172 14.96 -5.49 9.75
N VAL A 173 14.92 -6.47 10.66
CA VAL A 173 14.87 -6.15 12.07
C VAL A 173 16.06 -5.23 12.22
N LEU A 174 15.83 -3.96 12.53
CA LEU A 174 16.90 -3.11 13.02
C LEU A 174 17.38 -3.86 14.26
N THR A 175 18.38 -4.70 14.10
CA THR A 175 19.14 -5.24 15.22
C THR A 175 19.72 -3.97 15.82
N ALA A 176 19.00 -3.42 16.79
CA ALA A 176 19.55 -2.40 17.66
C ALA A 176 20.86 -3.01 18.11
N GLN A 177 21.98 -2.48 17.61
CA GLN A 177 23.28 -2.89 18.12
C GLN A 177 23.14 -2.74 19.64
N PRO A 178 23.52 -3.76 20.43
CA PRO A 178 23.45 -3.64 21.87
C PRO A 178 24.14 -2.34 22.22
N TRP A 179 23.40 -1.42 22.83
CA TRP A 179 23.91 -0.11 23.19
C TRP A 179 25.18 -0.36 24.01
N LYS A 180 26.29 0.20 23.56
CA LYS A 180 27.55 0.06 24.25
C LYS A 180 27.65 1.20 25.25
N LEU A 181 27.74 0.87 26.53
CA LEU A 181 28.14 1.83 27.55
C LEU A 181 29.62 2.15 27.32
N GLU A 182 29.93 3.31 26.74
CA GLU A 182 31.30 3.67 26.39
C GLU A 182 32.09 4.09 27.63
N THR A 183 31.51 4.97 28.46
CA THR A 183 32.20 5.49 29.64
C THR A 183 31.20 5.86 30.74
N VAL A 184 31.56 5.56 32.00
CA VAL A 184 30.87 6.06 33.19
C VAL A 184 31.81 7.05 33.88
N ASN A 185 31.46 8.33 33.85
CA ASN A 185 32.25 9.36 34.54
C ASN A 185 31.57 9.70 35.87
N VAL A 186 32.31 9.47 36.96
CA VAL A 186 31.93 9.88 38.31
C VAL A 186 32.62 11.21 38.58
N THR A 187 31.91 12.31 38.38
CA THR A 187 32.42 13.66 38.66
C THR A 187 31.85 14.15 39.98
N GLY A 188 32.67 14.09 41.03
CA GLY A 188 32.34 14.66 42.34
C GLY A 188 31.98 13.61 43.40
N CYS A 189 32.98 12.96 43.98
CA CYS A 189 32.87 12.45 45.35
C CYS A 189 33.13 13.65 46.28
N SER A 190 32.10 14.41 46.65
CA SER A 190 32.24 15.48 47.65
C SER A 190 31.56 15.06 48.95
N PRO A 191 32.21 15.15 50.14
CA PRO A 191 33.56 15.64 50.42
C PRO A 191 34.61 14.55 50.74
N SER A 192 34.28 13.25 50.62
CA SER A 192 35.20 12.16 50.99
C SER A 192 35.84 11.50 49.77
N ALA A 193 37.14 11.20 49.86
CA ALA A 193 37.87 10.40 48.86
C ALA A 193 37.10 9.10 48.58
N CYS A 194 37.00 8.69 47.30
CA CYS A 194 36.17 7.55 46.87
C CYS A 194 36.64 6.17 47.42
N SER A 195 37.60 6.13 48.37
CA SER A 195 38.07 4.96 49.12
C SER A 195 37.37 4.76 50.48
N GLN A 196 36.43 5.63 50.84
CA GLN A 196 35.54 5.46 51.99
C GLN A 196 34.09 5.39 51.49
N PRO A 197 33.19 4.62 52.15
CA PRO A 197 31.77 4.65 51.81
C PRO A 197 31.24 6.06 52.05
N ALA A 198 31.10 6.84 50.98
CA ALA A 198 30.62 8.20 51.06
C ALA A 198 29.16 8.21 51.52
N ALA A 199 28.90 8.78 52.70
CA ALA A 199 27.57 9.18 53.10
C ALA A 199 27.21 10.47 52.32
N GLY A 200 26.79 10.33 51.07
CA GLY A 200 26.45 11.45 50.20
C GLY A 200 25.84 11.03 48.87
N SER A 201 25.24 11.98 48.15
CA SER A 201 24.76 11.80 46.78
C SER A 201 25.94 11.91 45.80
N VAL A 202 26.02 10.97 44.86
CA VAL A 202 26.99 10.99 43.77
C VAL A 202 26.25 11.33 42.49
N ASP A 203 26.72 12.35 41.76
CA ASP A 203 26.22 12.63 40.42
C ASP A 203 26.95 11.73 39.41
N LEU A 204 26.16 10.88 38.75
CA LEU A 204 26.64 9.99 37.70
C LEU A 204 26.24 10.60 36.34
N THR A 205 27.24 10.96 35.54
CA THR A 205 26.99 11.32 34.13
C THR A 205 27.28 10.11 33.25
N LEU A 206 26.23 9.58 32.62
CA LEU A 206 26.29 8.45 31.69
C LEU A 206 26.21 9.01 30.26
N SER A 207 27.26 8.82 29.46
CA SER A 207 27.21 9.09 28.02
C SER A 207 26.93 7.79 27.29
N ILE A 208 25.82 7.75 26.55
CA ILE A 208 25.42 6.62 25.73
C ILE A 208 25.51 7.06 24.28
N ASN A 209 26.33 6.37 23.49
CA ASN A 209 26.37 6.57 22.05
C ASN A 209 25.27 5.73 21.41
N THR A 210 24.29 6.37 20.78
CA THR A 210 23.30 5.69 19.96
C THR A 210 23.59 6.01 18.50
N SER A 211 23.47 5.01 17.62
CA SER A 211 23.74 5.11 16.18
C SER A 211 22.71 5.99 15.42
N GLY A 212 22.23 7.08 16.03
CA GLY A 212 21.16 7.94 15.52
C GLY A 212 19.75 7.54 15.95
N LEU A 213 19.58 6.50 16.78
CA LEU A 213 18.28 6.09 17.31
C LEU A 213 17.97 6.79 18.63
N GLN A 214 16.74 7.30 18.78
CA GLN A 214 16.25 7.84 20.05
C GLN A 214 16.20 6.73 21.11
N LEU A 215 16.51 7.08 22.37
CA LEU A 215 16.31 6.17 23.49
C LEU A 215 14.81 5.77 23.55
N PRO A 216 14.49 4.50 23.86
CA PRO A 216 13.10 4.11 24.06
C PRO A 216 12.45 4.98 25.13
N THR A 217 11.18 5.37 24.97
CA THR A 217 10.47 6.28 25.89
C THR A 217 10.36 5.76 27.32
N GLN A 218 10.51 4.44 27.52
CA GLN A 218 10.64 3.82 28.84
C GLN A 218 11.94 4.15 29.58
N CYS A 219 12.99 4.63 28.89
CA CYS A 219 14.22 5.10 29.51
C CYS A 219 14.07 6.60 29.83
N ARG A 220 13.62 6.92 31.04
CA ARG A 220 13.61 8.30 31.53
C ARG A 220 14.80 8.53 32.47
N PRO A 221 15.50 9.67 32.39
CA PRO A 221 16.48 10.03 33.40
C PRO A 221 15.79 10.10 34.77
N ALA A 222 16.44 9.57 35.81
CA ALA A 222 15.94 9.68 37.16
C ALA A 222 15.83 11.17 37.56
N PRO A 223 14.80 11.58 38.31
CA PRO A 223 14.71 12.94 38.82
C PRO A 223 15.88 13.23 39.77
N ALA A 224 16.37 14.48 39.75
CA ALA A 224 17.47 14.91 40.60
C ALA A 224 17.20 14.64 42.09
N GLY A 225 18.19 14.09 42.81
CA GLY A 225 18.11 13.87 44.26
C GLY A 225 17.83 12.43 44.74
N TRP A 226 17.91 11.41 43.88
CA TRP A 226 17.70 10.02 44.29
C TRP A 226 18.93 9.39 44.97
N PRO A 227 18.75 8.68 46.10
CA PRO A 227 19.86 8.04 46.80
C PRO A 227 20.35 6.80 46.03
N CYS A 228 21.67 6.73 45.79
CA CYS A 228 22.36 5.68 45.00
C CYS A 228 22.24 4.24 45.57
N ASN A 229 21.63 4.03 46.74
CA ASN A 229 21.70 2.78 47.47
C ASN A 229 20.49 1.84 47.30
N ARG A 230 19.54 2.12 46.39
CA ARG A 230 18.31 1.30 46.26
C ARG A 230 18.07 0.60 44.93
N ALA A 231 18.80 0.87 43.85
CA ALA A 231 18.68 0.06 42.64
C ALA A 231 19.88 0.22 41.70
N PRO A 232 20.32 -0.84 41.01
CA PRO A 232 21.28 -0.71 39.93
C PRO A 232 20.67 0.06 38.74
N PRO A 233 21.47 0.78 37.94
CA PRO A 233 20.98 1.66 36.86
C PRO A 233 20.15 0.94 35.77
N TRP A 234 20.25 -0.39 35.67
CA TRP A 234 19.39 -1.18 34.76
C TRP A 234 17.96 -1.39 35.26
N ALA A 235 17.64 -1.06 36.52
CA ALA A 235 16.29 -1.15 37.07
C ALA A 235 15.31 -0.13 36.45
N TRP A 236 15.83 0.86 35.72
CA TRP A 236 15.06 1.92 35.04
C TRP A 236 14.69 1.56 33.59
N CYS A 237 15.21 0.45 33.07
CA CYS A 237 14.68 -0.20 31.90
C CYS A 237 13.73 -1.29 32.38
N SER A 238 12.46 -0.94 32.62
CA SER A 238 11.45 -1.95 32.94
C SER A 238 11.51 -3.01 31.84
N ARG A 239 11.85 -4.26 32.20
CA ARG A 239 11.57 -5.39 31.30
C ARG A 239 10.09 -5.28 30.95
N PRO A 240 9.68 -5.36 29.67
CA PRO A 240 8.27 -5.49 29.36
C PRO A 240 7.77 -6.69 30.17
N VAL A 241 6.82 -6.43 31.08
CA VAL A 241 6.14 -7.50 31.81
C VAL A 241 5.54 -8.39 30.74
N PRO A 242 5.90 -9.68 30.63
CA PRO A 242 5.24 -10.56 29.68
C PRO A 242 3.76 -10.53 30.03
N THR A 243 2.94 -10.07 29.09
CA THR A 243 1.49 -10.08 29.23
C THR A 243 1.10 -11.51 29.59
N PRO A 244 0.37 -11.76 30.69
CA PRO A 244 -0.06 -13.10 31.04
C PRO A 244 -0.83 -13.67 29.84
N ILE A 245 -0.33 -14.80 29.32
CA ILE A 245 -1.02 -15.54 28.27
C ILE A 245 -2.39 -15.91 28.84
N PRO A 246 -3.50 -15.49 28.22
CA PRO A 246 -4.82 -15.90 28.70
C PRO A 246 -4.88 -17.43 28.71
N PRO A 247 -5.45 -18.05 29.76
CA PRO A 247 -5.57 -19.50 29.81
C PRO A 247 -6.30 -19.98 28.55
N ALA A 248 -5.77 -21.03 27.93
CA ALA A 248 -6.39 -21.64 26.77
C ALA A 248 -7.85 -21.99 27.09
N SER A 249 -8.78 -21.52 26.24
CA SER A 249 -10.19 -21.85 26.36
C SER A 249 -10.36 -23.38 26.40
N PRO A 250 -11.14 -23.93 27.35
CA PRO A 250 -11.40 -25.36 27.37
C PRO A 250 -12.12 -25.79 26.07
N PRO A 251 -11.83 -26.99 25.55
CA PRO A 251 -12.49 -27.49 24.36
C PRO A 251 -14.00 -27.62 24.61
N HIS A 252 -14.81 -27.03 23.72
CA HIS A 252 -16.25 -27.24 23.71
C HIS A 252 -16.53 -28.71 23.40
N SER A 253 -17.04 -29.43 24.40
CA SER A 253 -17.58 -30.78 24.25
C SER A 253 -18.95 -30.68 23.57
N THR A 254 -19.02 -31.05 22.29
CA THR A 254 -20.27 -31.28 21.58
C THR A 254 -20.79 -32.68 21.96
N ALA A 255 -21.87 -32.71 22.75
CA ALA A 255 -22.65 -33.92 22.95
C ALA A 255 -23.49 -34.22 21.69
N PRO A 256 -23.64 -35.49 21.28
CA PRO A 256 -24.49 -35.88 20.17
C PRO A 256 -25.96 -35.91 20.58
N ALA A 257 -26.83 -35.40 19.71
CA ALA A 257 -28.26 -35.69 19.65
C ALA A 257 -28.61 -36.06 18.21
#